data_AF-A0AAW5LLN9-F1
#
_entry.id   AF-A0AAW5LLN9-F1
#
_cell.length_a   1.000
_cell.length_b   1.000
_cell.length_c   1.000
_cell.angle_alpha   90.00
_cell.angle_beta   90.00
_cell.angle_gamma   90.00
#
_symmetry.space_group_name_H-M   'P 1'
#
loop_
_entity.id
_entity.type
_entity.pdbx_description
1 polymer ?
#
loop_
_entity_poly.entity_id
_entity_poly.type
_entity_poly.pdbx_seq_one_letter_code
_entity_poly.pdbx_strand_id
1 'polypeptide(L)'
;MKKNKLFIALISATLLVTSVLFVRADEVFTNLPSSEVIIGTDDRQYLSDTTSTLNKKMVRITFEGLNEHGQRIVGSGSGVMISKDIVLTAAHCVYNSRNKEYYQNVKVVPSAT
;
A
#
# COMPACT_ATOMS: atom_id res chain seq x y z
N MET A 1 -5.07 -22.28 -51.79
CA MET A 1 -4.59 -21.03 -51.15
C MET A 1 -3.33 -21.30 -50.35
N LYS A 2 -2.15 -20.84 -50.81
CA LYS A 2 -0.90 -20.94 -50.02
C LYS A 2 -0.97 -19.94 -48.87
N LYS A 3 -0.93 -20.41 -47.62
CA LYS A 3 -0.87 -19.55 -46.42
C LYS A 3 0.40 -18.68 -46.52
N ASN A 4 0.22 -17.36 -46.59
CA ASN A 4 1.33 -16.42 -46.67
C ASN A 4 2.01 -16.34 -45.30
N LYS A 5 3.04 -17.17 -45.10
CA LYS A 5 3.76 -17.32 -43.82
C LYS A 5 4.29 -15.99 -43.29
N LEU A 6 4.55 -15.03 -44.17
CA LEU A 6 4.98 -13.68 -43.82
C LEU A 6 3.89 -12.89 -43.07
N PHE A 7 2.62 -13.04 -43.45
CA PHE A 7 1.51 -12.32 -42.82
C PHE A 7 1.21 -12.85 -41.41
N ILE A 8 1.31 -14.17 -41.22
CA ILE A 8 1.16 -14.81 -39.90
C ILE A 8 2.32 -14.41 -38.98
N ALA A 9 3.54 -14.34 -39.51
CA ALA A 9 4.70 -13.91 -38.74
C ALA A 9 4.57 -12.45 -38.27
N LEU A 10 4.05 -11.54 -39.11
CA LEU A 10 3.81 -10.15 -38.70
C LEU A 10 2.78 -10.05 -37.57
N ILE A 11 1.64 -10.74 -37.67
CA ILE A 11 0.59 -10.68 -36.64
C ILE A 11 1.12 -11.21 -35.30
N SER A 12 1.85 -12.32 -35.31
CA SER A 12 2.43 -12.89 -34.09
C SER A 12 3.48 -11.98 -33.45
N ALA A 13 4.29 -11.29 -34.25
CA ALA A 13 5.27 -10.32 -33.75
C ALA A 13 4.58 -9.10 -33.13
N THR A 14 3.52 -8.57 -33.75
CA THR A 14 2.76 -7.45 -33.19
C THR A 14 2.08 -7.83 -31.87
N LEU A 15 1.47 -9.02 -31.77
CA LEU A 15 0.85 -9.49 -30.54
C LEU A 15 1.86 -9.62 -29.38
N LEU A 16 3.05 -10.14 -29.67
CA LEU A 16 4.13 -10.31 -28.70
C LEU A 16 4.69 -8.96 -28.22
N VAL A 17 4.83 -7.98 -29.11
CA VAL A 17 5.29 -6.63 -28.72
C VAL A 17 4.24 -5.93 -27.87
N THR A 18 2.96 -6.06 -28.20
CA THR A 18 1.89 -5.46 -27.39
C THR A 18 1.79 -6.08 -25.99
N SER A 19 1.96 -7.39 -25.84
CA SER A 19 1.91 -8.02 -24.51
C SER A 19 3.08 -7.61 -23.61
N VAL A 20 4.29 -7.47 -24.17
CA VAL A 20 5.47 -7.02 -23.42
C VAL A 20 5.34 -5.56 -22.96
N LEU A 21 4.70 -4.69 -23.76
CA LEU A 21 4.48 -3.30 -23.38
C LEU A 21 3.43 -3.14 -22.27
N PHE A 22 2.37 -3.96 -22.26
CA PHE A 22 1.36 -3.93 -21.20
C PHE A 22 1.92 -4.40 -19.84
N VAL A 23 2.79 -5.42 -19.82
CA VAL A 23 3.40 -5.92 -18.56
C VAL A 23 4.27 -4.86 -17.89
N ARG A 24 4.91 -3.96 -18.64
CA ARG A 24 5.80 -2.93 -18.07
C ARG A 24 5.09 -1.72 -17.48
N ALA A 25 3.83 -1.47 -17.82
CA ALA A 25 3.10 -0.31 -17.30
C ALA A 25 2.75 -0.47 -15.80
N ASP A 26 2.43 -1.70 -15.37
CA ASP A 26 2.08 -1.98 -13.96
C ASP A 26 3.30 -1.92 -13.02
N GLU A 27 4.50 -2.25 -13.50
CA GLU A 27 5.72 -2.22 -12.69
C GLU A 27 6.20 -0.78 -12.37
N VAL A 28 5.82 0.20 -13.19
CA VAL A 28 6.24 1.60 -13.00
C VAL A 28 5.45 2.30 -11.89
N PHE A 29 4.19 1.91 -11.66
CA PHE A 29 3.33 2.58 -10.67
C PHE A 29 3.58 2.12 -9.22
N THR A 30 4.30 1.01 -9.01
CA THR A 30 4.50 0.38 -7.69
C THR A 30 5.77 0.84 -6.97
N ASN A 31 6.61 1.66 -7.62
CA ASN A 31 7.94 2.04 -7.11
C ASN A 31 8.07 3.52 -6.74
N LEU A 32 6.97 4.27 -6.65
CA LEU A 32 7.05 5.57 -5.99
C LEU A 32 7.25 5.32 -4.49
N PRO A 33 8.33 5.83 -3.86
CA PRO A 33 8.36 5.89 -2.41
C PRO A 33 7.10 6.65 -1.99
N SER A 34 6.46 6.20 -0.91
CA SER A 34 5.39 6.97 -0.26
C SER A 34 6.01 8.24 0.32
N SER A 35 6.40 9.18 -0.54
CA SER A 35 6.73 10.54 -0.15
C SER A 35 5.46 11.11 0.46
N GLU A 36 5.57 11.75 1.61
CA GLU A 36 4.48 12.55 2.14
C GLU A 36 4.03 13.52 1.03
N VAL A 37 2.80 13.33 0.52
CA VAL A 37 2.25 14.18 -0.53
C VAL A 37 1.43 15.26 0.16
N ILE A 38 2.02 16.44 0.29
CA ILE A 38 1.29 17.65 0.70
C ILE A 38 0.78 18.33 -0.57
N ILE A 39 -0.54 18.47 -0.68
CA ILE A 39 -1.17 19.18 -1.81
C ILE A 39 -1.42 20.62 -1.38
N GLY A 40 -0.68 21.58 -1.95
CA GLY A 40 -0.81 22.99 -1.59
C GLY A 40 -0.15 23.34 -0.26
N THR A 41 -0.80 24.16 0.55
CA THR A 41 -0.34 24.52 1.90
C THR A 41 -0.75 23.46 2.92
N ASP A 42 0.15 23.14 3.83
CA ASP A 42 -0.13 22.27 4.97
C ASP A 42 -0.83 23.05 6.08
N ASP A 43 -2.13 22.83 6.23
CA ASP A 43 -3.00 23.43 7.24
C ASP A 43 -3.44 22.44 8.32
N ARG A 44 -2.74 21.30 8.44
CA ARG A 44 -3.03 20.28 9.46
C ARG A 44 -2.92 20.88 10.86
N GLN A 45 -3.90 20.56 11.71
CA GLN A 45 -3.93 20.98 13.11
C GLN A 45 -3.69 19.78 14.02
N TYR A 46 -2.85 19.98 15.05
CA TYR A 46 -2.67 18.97 16.09
C TYR A 46 -3.90 18.89 16.98
N LEU A 47 -4.40 17.68 17.19
CA LEU A 47 -5.51 17.45 18.09
C LEU A 47 -4.99 17.12 19.50
N SER A 48 -5.21 18.04 20.44
CA SER A 48 -4.78 17.87 21.84
C SER A 48 -5.71 17.00 22.69
N ASP A 49 -6.99 16.88 22.32
CA ASP A 49 -7.95 16.00 22.99
C ASP A 49 -8.50 14.95 22.03
N THR A 50 -7.90 13.76 22.10
CA THR A 50 -8.29 12.57 21.34
C THR A 50 -9.40 11.76 22.01
N THR A 51 -9.88 12.16 23.20
CA THR A 51 -10.92 11.45 23.96
C THR A 51 -12.34 11.94 23.67
N SER A 52 -12.46 13.10 23.02
CA SER A 52 -13.74 13.66 22.53
C SER A 52 -14.48 12.71 21.58
N THR A 53 -15.82 12.85 21.49
CA THR A 53 -16.73 11.89 20.84
C THR A 53 -16.40 11.56 19.38
N LEU A 54 -15.87 12.52 18.62
CA LEU A 54 -15.50 12.32 17.22
C LEU A 54 -14.13 11.64 17.07
N ASN A 55 -13.22 11.86 18.01
CA ASN A 55 -11.81 11.49 17.88
C ASN A 55 -11.43 10.21 18.63
N LYS A 56 -12.20 9.83 19.66
CA LYS A 56 -11.95 8.64 20.49
C LYS A 56 -11.97 7.31 19.75
N LYS A 57 -12.49 7.29 18.52
CA LYS A 57 -12.49 6.11 17.66
C LYS A 57 -11.22 5.98 16.82
N MET A 58 -10.41 7.03 16.73
CA MET A 58 -9.14 7.02 16.02
C MET A 58 -8.09 6.28 16.85
N VAL A 59 -7.35 5.39 16.20
CA VAL A 59 -6.30 4.59 16.84
C VAL A 59 -5.00 4.68 16.06
N ARG A 60 -3.89 4.60 16.79
CA ARG A 60 -2.57 4.35 16.20
C ARG A 60 -2.33 2.84 16.17
N ILE A 61 -1.89 2.36 15.02
CA ILE A 61 -1.48 0.98 14.82
C ILE A 61 0.05 0.99 14.75
N THR A 62 0.70 0.12 15.50
CA THR A 62 2.16 -0.09 15.42
C THR A 62 2.43 -1.54 15.09
N PHE A 63 3.43 -1.79 14.26
CA PHE A 63 3.72 -3.13 13.77
C PHE A 63 5.20 -3.29 13.47
N GLU A 64 5.64 -4.53 13.36
CA GLU A 64 7.04 -4.88 13.11
C GLU A 64 7.13 -5.78 11.87
N GLY A 65 8.16 -5.58 11.06
CA GLY A 65 8.38 -6.38 9.87
C GLY A 65 9.85 -6.45 9.49
N LEU A 66 10.13 -6.99 8.32
CA LEU A 66 11.45 -6.94 7.71
C LEU A 66 11.42 -6.05 6.48
N ASN A 67 12.50 -5.30 6.22
CA ASN A 67 12.71 -4.68 4.91
C ASN A 67 13.24 -5.70 3.89
N GLU A 68 13.50 -5.22 2.67
CA GLU A 68 14.03 -6.05 1.57
C GLU A 68 15.42 -6.63 1.81
N HIS A 69 16.15 -6.14 2.82
CA HIS A 69 17.45 -6.65 3.25
C HIS A 69 17.35 -7.57 4.48
N GLY A 70 16.13 -7.95 4.88
CA GLY A 70 15.91 -8.79 6.07
C GLY A 70 16.14 -8.08 7.40
N GLN A 71 16.23 -6.74 7.41
CA GLN A 71 16.42 -5.96 8.63
C GLN A 71 15.07 -5.64 9.26
N ARG A 72 15.01 -5.71 10.59
CA ARG A 72 13.80 -5.37 11.34
C ARG A 72 13.44 -3.90 11.16
N ILE A 73 12.17 -3.67 10.82
CA ILE A 73 11.55 -2.34 10.77
C ILE A 73 10.40 -2.26 11.75
N VAL A 74 10.21 -1.07 12.31
CA VAL A 74 9.01 -0.72 13.09
C VAL A 74 8.23 0.29 12.25
N GLY A 75 6.98 -0.03 11.98
CA GLY A 75 6.07 0.84 11.25
C GLY A 75 4.90 1.30 12.12
N SER A 76 4.26 2.36 11.66
CA SER A 76 3.02 2.82 12.24
C SER A 76 2.03 3.24 11.17
N GLY A 77 0.75 3.08 11.47
CA GLY A 77 -0.36 3.57 10.66
C GLY A 77 -1.51 4.03 11.53
N SER A 78 -2.62 4.36 10.87
CA SER A 78 -3.84 4.79 11.53
C SER A 78 -4.98 3.80 11.26
N GLY A 79 -5.95 3.78 12.15
CA GLY A 79 -7.19 3.05 11.96
C GLY A 79 -8.35 3.71 12.67
N VAL A 80 -9.54 3.16 12.44
CA VAL A 80 -10.78 3.60 13.10
C VAL A 80 -11.47 2.40 13.72
N MET A 81 -11.84 2.50 14.99
CA MET A 81 -12.69 1.51 15.64
C MET A 81 -14.11 1.55 15.06
N ILE A 82 -14.54 0.44 14.46
CA ILE A 82 -15.89 0.26 13.92
C ILE A 82 -16.76 -0.65 14.79
N SER A 83 -16.14 -1.43 15.67
CA SER A 83 -16.76 -2.23 16.74
C SER A 83 -15.89 -2.16 17.99
N LYS A 84 -16.33 -2.81 19.08
CA LYS A 84 -15.56 -2.96 20.33
C LYS A 84 -14.20 -3.62 20.11
N ASP A 85 -14.07 -4.46 19.10
CA ASP A 85 -12.97 -5.37 18.84
C ASP A 85 -12.51 -5.36 17.37
N ILE A 86 -13.04 -4.44 16.55
CA ILE A 86 -12.74 -4.37 15.11
C ILE A 86 -12.24 -2.96 14.77
N VAL A 87 -11.07 -2.91 14.16
CA VAL A 87 -10.45 -1.70 13.60
C VAL A 87 -10.41 -1.81 12.08
N LEU A 88 -10.93 -0.80 11.41
CA LEU A 88 -10.74 -0.61 9.98
C LEU A 88 -9.41 0.12 9.73
N THR A 89 -8.57 -0.42 8.85
CA THR A 89 -7.30 0.19 8.45
C THR A 89 -6.95 -0.21 7.01
N ALA A 90 -5.86 0.36 6.47
CA ALA A 90 -5.35 -0.02 5.18
C ALA A 90 -4.68 -1.39 5.22
N ALA A 91 -4.83 -2.18 4.15
CA ALA A 91 -4.21 -3.51 4.06
C ALA A 91 -2.68 -3.47 4.22
N HIS A 92 -2.02 -2.42 3.71
CA HIS A 92 -0.57 -2.25 3.84
C HIS A 92 -0.11 -1.91 5.26
N CYS A 93 -1.01 -1.68 6.23
CA CYS A 93 -0.66 -1.54 7.64
C CYS A 93 -0.58 -2.89 8.36
N VAL A 94 -1.07 -3.97 7.75
CA VAL A 94 -1.09 -5.32 8.34
C VAL A 94 -0.34 -6.36 7.50
N TYR A 95 -0.16 -6.10 6.21
CA TYR A 95 0.46 -7.02 5.27
C TYR A 95 1.54 -6.31 4.44
N ASN A 96 2.72 -6.91 4.39
CA ASN A 96 3.81 -6.50 3.52
C ASN A 96 3.72 -7.28 2.20
N SER A 97 3.24 -6.63 1.14
CA SER A 97 3.11 -7.25 -0.18
C SER A 97 4.45 -7.57 -0.84
N ARG A 98 5.53 -6.84 -0.50
CA ARG A 98 6.88 -7.08 -1.03
C ARG A 98 7.42 -8.41 -0.52
N ASN A 99 7.31 -8.65 0.78
CA ASN A 99 7.77 -9.88 1.42
C ASN A 99 6.73 -11.00 1.42
N LYS A 100 5.49 -10.68 1.01
CA LYS A 100 4.32 -11.56 1.00
C LYS A 100 3.96 -12.12 2.39
N GLU A 101 4.14 -11.32 3.43
CA GLU A 101 3.96 -11.74 4.83
C GLU A 101 3.14 -10.74 5.65
N TYR A 102 2.51 -11.21 6.71
CA TYR A 102 1.87 -10.34 7.69
C TYR A 102 2.92 -9.72 8.62
N TYR A 103 2.72 -8.45 8.98
CA TYR A 103 3.52 -7.82 10.02
C TYR A 103 3.28 -8.51 11.37
N GLN A 104 4.33 -8.53 12.18
CA GLN A 104 4.36 -9.12 13.51
C GLN A 104 4.10 -8.05 14.57
N ASN A 105 3.72 -8.48 15.78
CA ASN A 105 3.53 -7.62 16.94
C ASN A 105 2.63 -6.40 16.66
N VAL A 106 1.58 -6.61 15.85
CA VAL A 106 0.58 -5.58 15.55
C VAL A 106 -0.12 -5.19 16.85
N LYS A 107 -0.02 -3.92 17.23
CA LYS A 107 -0.67 -3.34 18.41
C LYS A 107 -1.56 -2.19 17.99
N VAL A 108 -2.74 -2.16 18.57
CA VAL A 108 -3.69 -1.05 18.46
C VAL A 108 -3.67 -0.29 19.77
N VAL A 109 -3.37 0.99 19.72
CA VAL A 109 -3.38 1.88 20.89
C VAL A 109 -4.24 3.11 20.60
N PRO A 110 -4.85 3.74 21.62
CA PRO A 110 -5.49 5.04 21.46
C PRO A 110 -4.54 6.02 20.75
N SER A 111 -5.08 6.85 19.84
CA SER A 111 -4.30 7.95 19.28
C SER A 111 -3.91 8.89 20.43
N ALA A 112 -2.66 9.37 20.45
CA ALA A 112 -2.01 9.99 21.60
C ALA A 112 -2.88 11.01 22.37
N THR A 113 -2.69 11.08 23.69
CA THR A 113 -2.94 12.27 24.53
C THR A 113 -1.66 13.06 24.67
#